data_AF-A0A2A8D062-F1
#
_entry.id   AF-A0A2A8D062-F1
#
_cell.length_a   1.000
_cell.length_b   1.000
_cell.length_c   1.000
_cell.angle_alpha   90.00
_cell.angle_beta   90.00
_cell.angle_gamma   90.00
#
_symmetry.space_group_name_H-M   'P 1'
#
loop_
_entity.id
_entity.type
_entity.pdbx_description
1 polymer ?
#
loop_
_entity_poly.entity_id
_entity_poly.type
_entity_poly.pdbx_seq_one_letter_code
_entity_poly.pdbx_strand_id
1 'polypeptide(L)' 'MYQTEGVDAIATVTEIRMETAALIDAVNKSSRGIAIQRNNTPEAVLISWELYRKLSKVVDFEEL' A
#
# COMPACT_ATOMS: atom_id res chain seq x y z
N MET A 1 18.50 -3.59 -6.06
CA MET A 1 17.27 -3.96 -5.34
C MET A 1 16.63 -2.67 -4.89
N TYR A 2 15.44 -2.31 -5.39
CA TYR A 2 14.74 -1.12 -4.91
C TYR A 2 14.45 -1.31 -3.43
N GLN A 3 15.00 -0.42 -2.61
CA GLN A 3 14.76 -0.36 -1.18
C GLN A 3 13.28 -0.10 -0.96
N THR A 4 12.55 -1.11 -0.50
CA THR A 4 11.23 -0.93 0.11
C THR A 4 11.41 -0.29 1.48
N GLU A 5 11.85 0.97 1.49
CA GLU A 5 11.93 1.77 2.70
C GLU A 5 10.52 2.12 3.15
N GLY A 6 9.98 1.31 4.07
CA GLY A 6 8.80 1.68 4.84
C GLY A 6 7.47 1.02 4.45
N VAL A 7 7.45 -0.10 3.73
CA VAL A 7 6.23 -0.94 3.57
C VAL A 7 6.41 -2.28 4.27
N ASP A 8 5.32 -2.82 4.83
CA ASP A 8 5.37 -4.06 5.62
C ASP A 8 5.29 -5.32 4.73
N ALA A 9 4.82 -5.18 3.47
CA ALA A 9 4.73 -6.27 2.51
C ALA A 9 4.76 -5.78 1.05
N ILE A 10 4.93 -6.72 0.11
CA ILE A 10 4.90 -6.49 -1.34
C ILE A 10 3.81 -7.40 -1.94
N ALA A 11 2.97 -6.84 -2.79
CA ALA A 11 1.98 -7.57 -3.59
C ALA A 11 2.06 -7.16 -5.07
N THR A 12 1.65 -8.05 -5.96
CA THR A 12 1.57 -7.81 -7.39
C THR A 12 0.15 -7.42 -7.82
N VAL A 13 0.02 -6.79 -8.99
CA VAL A 13 -1.29 -6.46 -9.57
C VAL A 13 -2.16 -7.71 -9.80
N THR A 14 -1.55 -8.88 -10.02
CA THR A 14 -2.31 -10.13 -10.20
C THR A 14 -2.91 -10.60 -8.88
N GLU A 15 -2.16 -10.52 -7.77
CA GLU A 15 -2.65 -10.85 -6.43
C GLU A 15 -3.80 -9.92 -6.01
N ILE A 16 -3.75 -8.62 -6.35
CA ILE A 16 -4.89 -7.70 -6.11
C ILE A 16 -6.19 -8.24 -6.71
N ARG A 17 -6.14 -8.81 -7.91
CA ARG A 17 -7.33 -9.28 -8.64
C ARG A 17 -7.84 -10.61 -8.12
N MET A 18 -6.94 -11.48 -7.66
CA MET A 18 -7.29 -12.82 -7.21
C MET A 18 -7.66 -12.86 -5.73
N GLU A 19 -7.04 -12.00 -4.90
CA GLU A 19 -7.04 -12.12 -3.44
C GLU A 19 -7.38 -10.79 -2.75
N THR A 20 -8.27 -9.99 -3.36
CA THR A 20 -8.60 -8.65 -2.88
C THR A 20 -9.01 -8.63 -1.40
N ALA A 21 -9.83 -9.59 -0.96
CA ALA A 21 -10.27 -9.67 0.44
C ALA A 21 -9.09 -9.93 1.41
N ALA A 22 -8.20 -10.87 1.06
CA ALA A 22 -7.03 -11.19 1.90
C ALA A 22 -6.04 -10.03 1.98
N LEU A 23 -5.88 -9.28 0.88
CA LEU A 23 -5.06 -8.06 0.85
C LEU A 23 -5.65 -6.93 1.69
N ILE A 24 -6.98 -6.78 1.72
CA ILE A 24 -7.66 -5.84 2.61
C ILE A 24 -7.43 -6.22 4.08
N ASP A 25 -7.55 -7.50 4.43
CA ASP A 25 -7.28 -7.97 5.79
C ASP A 25 -5.82 -7.77 6.19
N ALA A 26 -4.89 -8.01 5.26
CA ALA A 26 -3.47 -7.81 5.47
C ALA A 26 -3.13 -6.32 5.68
N VAL A 27 -3.68 -5.42 4.87
CA VAL A 27 -3.39 -3.98 4.99
C VAL A 27 -4.00 -3.39 6.27
N ASN A 28 -5.15 -3.88 6.72
CA ASN A 28 -5.76 -3.45 7.98
C ASN A 28 -4.95 -3.87 9.22
N LYS A 29 -4.13 -4.92 9.11
CA LYS A 29 -3.20 -5.36 10.17
C LYS A 29 -1.82 -4.69 10.05
N SER A 30 -1.50 -4.13 8.89
CA SER A 30 -0.24 -3.44 8.63
C SER A 30 -0.29 -2.00 9.15
N SER A 31 0.84 -1.53 9.68
CA SER A 31 0.98 -0.15 10.16
C SER A 31 1.54 0.78 9.09
N ARG A 32 2.10 0.23 8.00
CA ARG A 32 2.82 1.00 6.98
C ARG A 32 2.34 0.78 5.53
N GLY A 33 1.45 -0.18 5.30
CA GLY A 33 0.90 -0.49 3.98
C GLY A 33 1.67 -1.56 3.22
N ILE A 34 1.17 -1.87 2.02
CA ILE A 34 1.66 -2.92 1.13
C ILE A 34 2.06 -2.28 -0.21
N ALA A 35 3.31 -2.43 -0.62
CA ALA A 35 3.74 -1.95 -1.94
C ALA A 35 3.15 -2.82 -3.05
N ILE A 36 2.55 -2.19 -4.04
CA ILE A 36 2.01 -2.82 -5.23
C ILE A 36 3.02 -2.69 -6.36
N GLN A 37 3.40 -3.84 -6.92
CA GLN A 37 4.36 -3.92 -8.01
C GLN A 37 3.74 -4.45 -9.30
N ARG A 38 4.21 -3.92 -10.41
CA ARG A 38 3.99 -4.47 -11.75
C ARG A 38 5.35 -4.55 -12.45
N ASN A 39 5.64 -5.71 -13.04
CA ASN A 39 6.93 -6.00 -13.67
C ASN A 39 8.14 -5.69 -12.76
N ASN A 40 8.07 -6.08 -11.47
CA ASN A 40 9.09 -5.84 -10.44
C ASN A 40 9.39 -4.36 -10.14
N THR A 41 8.53 -3.44 -10.56
CA THR A 41 8.64 -2.02 -10.27
C THR A 41 7.54 -1.61 -9.29
N PRO A 42 7.85 -0.93 -8.17
CA PRO A 42 6.83 -0.38 -7.28
C PRO A 42 6.08 0.75 -7.98
N GLU A 43 4.76 0.64 -8.04
CA GLU A 43 3.90 1.60 -8.74
C GLU A 43 2.88 2.26 -7.82
N ALA A 44 2.50 1.60 -6.73
CA ALA A 44 1.56 2.16 -5.75
C ALA A 44 1.81 1.55 -4.37
N VAL A 45 1.17 2.12 -3.35
CA VAL A 45 1.08 1.52 -2.01
C VAL A 45 -0.38 1.43 -1.63
N LEU A 46 -0.82 0.24 -1.21
CA LEU A 46 -2.10 0.03 -0.58
C LEU A 46 -1.96 0.32 0.91
N ILE A 47 -2.80 1.21 1.45
CA ILE A 47 -2.86 1.55 2.86
C ILE A 47 -4.28 1.33 3.40
N SER A 48 -4.39 1.10 4.71
CA SER A 48 -5.70 1.02 5.36
C SER A 48 -6.40 2.38 5.34
N TRP A 49 -7.74 2.35 5.39
CA TRP A 49 -8.53 3.59 5.45
C TRP A 49 -8.16 4.47 6.65
N GLU A 50 -7.86 3.85 7.79
CA GLU A 50 -7.44 4.59 8.98
C GLU A 50 -6.11 5.29 8.80
N LEU A 51 -5.14 4.63 8.15
CA LEU A 51 -3.85 5.23 7.83
C LEU A 51 -4.03 6.39 6.83
N TYR A 52 -4.83 6.19 5.79
CA TYR A 52 -5.18 7.26 4.84
C TYR A 52 -5.78 8.48 5.54
N ARG A 53 -6.77 8.28 6.42
CA ARG A 53 -7.39 9.38 7.18
C ARG A 53 -6.43 10.11 8.12
N LYS A 54 -5.38 9.45 8.61
CA LYS A 54 -4.35 10.10 9.43
C LYS A 54 -3.42 10.92 8.54
N LEU A 55 -2.98 10.35 7.42
CA LEU A 55 -2.12 11.04 6.46
C LEU A 55 -2.80 12.26 5.85
N SER A 56 -4.08 12.18 5.49
CA SER A 56 -4.86 13.29 4.92
C SER A 56 -5.06 14.48 5.87
N LYS A 57 -4.68 14.36 7.15
CA LYS A 57 -4.69 15.48 8.11
C LYS A 57 -3.33 16.13 8.27
N VAL A 58 -2.28 15.44 7.85
CA VAL A 58 -0.88 15.86 8.00
C VAL A 58 -0.32 16.36 6.68
N VAL A 59 -0.77 15.75 5.57
CA VAL A 59 -0.34 16.03 4.21
C VAL A 59 -1.50 16.69 3.48
N ASP A 60 -1.23 17.83 2.85
CA ASP A 60 -2.14 18.38 1.86
C ASP A 60 -1.88 17.68 0.52
N PHE A 61 -2.83 16.87 0.08
CA PHE A 61 -2.70 16.11 -1.16
C PHE A 61 -2.94 16.97 -2.42
N GLU A 62 -3.50 18.18 -2.29
CA GLU A 62 -3.69 19.07 -3.44
C GLU A 62 -2.39 19.80 -3.85
N GLU A 63 -1.37 19.80 -2.98
CA GLU A 63 -0.06 20.43 -3.22
C GLU A 63 1.05 19.44 -3.62
N LEU A 64 0.71 18.15 -3.83
CA LEU A 64 1.63 17.06 -4.19
C LEU A 64 1.70 16.75 -5.70
#